data_AF-A0A535UJ18-F1
#
_entry.id   AF-A0A535UJ18-F1
#
_cell.length_a   1.000
_cell.length_b   1.000
_cell.length_c   1.000
_cell.angle_alpha   90.00
_cell.angle_beta   90.00
_cell.angle_gamma   90.00
#
_symmetry.space_group_name_H-M   'P 1'
#
loop_
_entity.id
_entity.type
_entity.pdbx_description
1 polymer ?
#
loop_
_entity_poly.entity_id
_entity_poly.type
_entity_poly.pdbx_seq_one_letter_code
_entity_poly.pdbx_strand_id
1 'polypeptide(L)'
;MHHPWRIGWRWRAGTRGGVRRRVPRGNVETEGEVKARLLGAAEDAFDSFERLVSDLPLARRYGGWTLRELIGHLASWTAEAARGILEDMAGFPCSREARDAFNGRAREQVSRESDPELLQRYAAARTTFLATVMAAPPFALAPGAVGGEWARGVVEHYMGHIAMLEGKPAA
;
A
#
# COMPACT_ATOMS: atom_id res chain seq x y z
N MET A 1 -20.98 68.34 -15.50
CA MET A 1 -19.50 68.40 -15.40
C MET A 1 -18.98 66.98 -15.64
N HIS A 2 -18.73 66.65 -16.91
CA HIS A 2 -17.40 66.52 -17.54
C HIS A 2 -16.83 65.07 -17.50
N HIS A 3 -17.13 64.32 -18.57
CA HIS A 3 -16.13 63.51 -19.31
C HIS A 3 -14.96 64.41 -19.77
N PRO A 4 -13.74 63.93 -20.15
CA PRO A 4 -13.43 62.77 -21.03
C PRO A 4 -12.14 61.99 -20.58
N TRP A 5 -11.69 60.86 -21.15
CA TRP A 5 -11.13 60.70 -22.49
C TRP A 5 -11.23 59.26 -23.00
N ARG A 6 -11.78 59.15 -24.21
CA ARG A 6 -11.54 58.08 -25.17
C ARG A 6 -10.27 58.43 -25.96
N ILE A 7 -9.37 57.46 -26.16
CA ILE A 7 -8.54 57.40 -27.36
C ILE A 7 -8.86 56.05 -28.01
N GLY A 8 -9.48 56.13 -29.18
CA GLY A 8 -9.76 54.98 -30.01
C GLY A 8 -8.56 54.59 -30.86
N TRP A 9 -8.42 53.30 -31.10
CA TRP A 9 -7.79 52.78 -32.30
C TRP A 9 -8.76 51.80 -32.96
N ARG A 10 -9.04 52.05 -34.24
CA ARG A 10 -9.86 51.20 -35.12
C ARG A 10 -9.04 49.99 -35.60
N TRP A 11 -9.68 48.83 -35.51
CA TRP A 11 -9.69 47.66 -36.40
C TRP A 11 -8.40 47.18 -37.10
N ARG A 12 -8.06 45.91 -36.85
CA ARG A 12 -7.86 44.95 -37.94
C ARG A 12 -8.33 43.55 -37.52
N ALA A 13 -9.22 42.97 -38.31
CA ALA A 13 -9.61 41.57 -38.20
C ALA A 13 -8.37 40.69 -38.40
N GLY A 14 -8.20 39.72 -37.52
CA GLY A 14 -7.16 38.71 -37.61
C GLY A 14 -7.70 37.43 -36.99
N THR A 15 -8.38 36.63 -37.80
CA THR A 15 -8.68 35.22 -37.52
C THR A 15 -7.36 34.50 -37.26
N ARG A 16 -7.02 34.27 -35.99
CA ARG A 16 -6.09 33.22 -35.60
C ARG A 16 -6.88 32.22 -34.79
N GLY A 17 -7.18 31.09 -35.44
CA GLY A 17 -7.72 29.91 -34.80
C GLY A 17 -6.89 29.60 -33.57
N GLY A 18 -7.48 29.87 -32.40
CA GLY A 18 -6.97 29.37 -31.15
C GLY A 18 -7.17 27.86 -31.19
N VAL A 19 -6.14 27.14 -31.62
CA VAL A 19 -6.01 25.73 -31.28
C VAL A 19 -5.96 25.71 -29.76
N ARG A 20 -7.13 25.48 -29.13
CA ARG A 20 -7.18 25.02 -27.75
C ARG A 20 -6.39 23.71 -27.76
N ARG A 21 -5.11 23.76 -27.39
CA ARG A 21 -4.35 22.55 -27.11
C ARG A 21 -5.11 21.86 -26.00
N ARG A 22 -5.81 20.78 -26.36
CA ARG A 22 -6.34 19.84 -25.39
C ARG A 22 -5.10 19.28 -24.70
N VAL A 23 -4.83 19.72 -23.48
CA VAL A 23 -3.87 19.03 -22.63
C VAL A 23 -4.39 17.59 -22.54
N PRO A 24 -3.61 16.57 -22.93
CA PRO A 24 -4.02 15.20 -22.70
C PRO A 24 -4.29 15.10 -21.20
N ARG A 25 -5.54 14.82 -20.80
CA ARG A 25 -5.78 14.29 -19.47
C ARG A 25 -5.00 12.98 -19.47
N GLY A 26 -3.82 12.96 -18.86
CA GLY A 26 -3.23 11.69 -18.44
C GLY A 26 -4.32 10.95 -17.68
N ASN A 27 -4.48 9.64 -17.93
CA ASN A 27 -5.45 8.84 -17.21
C ASN A 27 -5.12 8.92 -15.71
N VAL A 28 -5.82 9.79 -14.98
CA VAL A 28 -5.77 9.82 -13.52
C VAL A 28 -6.68 8.69 -13.08
N GLU A 29 -6.11 7.65 -12.47
CA GLU A 29 -6.88 6.57 -11.85
C GLU A 29 -7.92 7.18 -10.90
N THR A 30 -9.14 6.68 -10.97
CA THR A 30 -10.17 6.96 -9.97
C THR A 30 -9.80 6.29 -8.64
N GLU A 31 -10.32 6.80 -7.52
CA GLU A 31 -10.10 6.19 -6.21
C GLU A 31 -10.54 4.71 -6.17
N GLY A 32 -11.61 4.39 -6.90
CA GLY A 32 -12.09 3.00 -7.04
C GLY A 32 -11.09 2.11 -7.78
N GLU A 33 -10.47 2.61 -8.85
CA GLU A 33 -9.42 1.90 -9.58
C GLU A 33 -8.15 1.72 -8.73
N VAL A 34 -7.77 2.74 -7.94
CA VAL A 34 -6.66 2.64 -6.99
C VAL A 34 -6.92 1.54 -5.95
N LYS A 35 -8.13 1.52 -5.35
CA LYS A 35 -8.53 0.46 -4.41
C LYS A 35 -8.45 -0.92 -5.06
N ALA A 36 -9.03 -1.10 -6.25
CA ALA A 36 -9.02 -2.37 -6.95
C ALA A 36 -7.58 -2.86 -7.24
N ARG A 37 -6.70 -1.94 -7.67
CA ARG A 37 -5.29 -2.24 -7.90
C ARG A 37 -4.55 -2.62 -6.62
N LEU A 38 -4.79 -1.93 -5.50
CA LEU A 38 -4.18 -2.27 -4.21
C LEU A 38 -4.63 -3.64 -3.70
N LEU A 39 -5.93 -3.95 -3.84
CA LEU A 39 -6.46 -5.25 -3.45
C LEU A 39 -5.84 -6.38 -4.28
N GLY A 40 -5.88 -6.27 -5.62
CA GLY A 40 -5.29 -7.28 -6.50
C GLY A 40 -3.78 -7.44 -6.29
N ALA A 41 -3.04 -6.34 -6.10
CA ALA A 41 -1.61 -6.43 -5.82
C ALA A 41 -1.30 -7.11 -4.48
N ALA A 42 -2.17 -6.99 -3.48
CA ALA A 42 -2.01 -7.70 -2.21
C ALA A 42 -2.28 -9.21 -2.36
N GLU A 43 -3.33 -9.58 -3.09
CA GLU A 43 -3.63 -10.99 -3.43
C GLU A 43 -2.44 -11.62 -4.17
N ASP A 44 -1.96 -10.98 -5.24
CA ASP A 44 -0.83 -11.47 -6.03
C ASP A 44 0.46 -11.61 -5.20
N ALA A 45 0.74 -10.67 -4.31
CA ALA A 45 1.91 -10.71 -3.43
C ALA A 45 1.82 -11.85 -2.40
N PHE A 46 0.62 -12.09 -1.85
CA PHE A 46 0.37 -13.16 -0.90
C PHE A 46 0.51 -14.53 -1.55
N ASP A 47 -0.11 -14.73 -2.71
CA ASP A 47 -0.03 -15.98 -3.46
C ASP A 47 1.39 -16.26 -3.94
N SER A 48 2.10 -15.23 -4.40
CA SER A 48 3.48 -15.36 -4.85
C SER A 48 4.42 -15.76 -3.71
N PHE A 49 4.28 -15.14 -2.53
CA PHE A 49 5.07 -15.50 -1.37
C PHE A 49 4.77 -16.94 -0.92
N GLU A 50 3.50 -17.32 -0.79
CA GLU A 50 3.14 -18.68 -0.36
C GLU A 50 3.66 -19.75 -1.30
N ARG A 51 3.50 -19.55 -2.60
CA ARG A 51 4.03 -20.46 -3.62
C ARG A 51 5.53 -20.61 -3.48
N LEU A 52 6.26 -19.50 -3.28
CA LEU A 52 7.71 -19.50 -3.14
C LEU A 52 8.17 -20.27 -1.89
N VAL A 53 7.44 -20.18 -0.78
CA VAL A 53 7.87 -20.75 0.51
C VAL A 53 7.28 -22.11 0.84
N SER A 54 6.28 -22.57 0.09
CA SER A 54 5.49 -23.79 0.36
C SER A 54 6.34 -25.04 0.66
N ASP A 55 7.44 -25.22 -0.07
CA ASP A 55 8.33 -26.39 0.05
C ASP A 55 9.64 -26.08 0.79
N LEU A 56 9.80 -24.87 1.33
CA LEU A 56 11.03 -24.44 1.98
C LEU A 56 11.07 -24.84 3.46
N PRO A 57 12.20 -25.35 3.99
CA PRO A 57 12.32 -25.66 5.40
C PRO A 57 12.20 -24.39 6.27
N LEU A 58 11.32 -24.40 7.26
CA LEU A 58 11.11 -23.25 8.17
C LEU A 58 12.40 -22.80 8.90
N ALA A 59 13.33 -23.71 9.16
CA ALA A 59 14.62 -23.41 9.78
C ALA A 59 15.65 -22.77 8.82
N ARG A 60 15.42 -22.78 7.51
CA ARG A 60 16.33 -22.22 6.51
C ARG A 60 16.48 -20.72 6.70
N ARG A 61 17.71 -20.20 6.58
CA ARG A 61 18.03 -18.78 6.81
C ARG A 61 18.15 -17.96 5.52
N TYR A 62 17.64 -16.73 5.57
CA TYR A 62 17.64 -15.71 4.53
C TYR A 62 17.87 -14.34 5.17
N GLY A 63 18.88 -13.59 4.72
CA GLY A 63 19.13 -12.23 5.23
C GLY A 63 19.31 -12.13 6.75
N GLY A 64 19.77 -13.20 7.41
CA GLY A 64 19.93 -13.26 8.86
C GLY A 64 18.68 -13.70 9.65
N TRP A 65 17.58 -14.05 8.98
CA TRP A 65 16.34 -14.57 9.59
C TRP A 65 16.09 -16.00 9.13
N THR A 66 15.52 -16.86 9.97
CA THR A 66 14.89 -18.10 9.53
C THR A 66 13.62 -17.80 8.74
N LEU A 67 13.21 -18.69 7.84
CA LEU A 67 11.92 -18.58 7.14
C LEU A 67 10.76 -18.52 8.13
N ARG A 68 10.85 -19.25 9.24
CA ARG A 68 9.90 -19.17 10.35
C ARG A 68 9.76 -17.73 10.88
N GLU A 69 10.88 -17.09 11.19
CA GLU A 69 10.88 -15.70 11.70
C GLU A 69 10.37 -14.72 10.64
N LEU A 70 10.66 -14.98 9.36
CA LEU A 70 10.16 -14.18 8.24
C LEU A 70 8.63 -14.23 8.11
N ILE A 71 8.05 -15.43 8.14
CA ILE A 71 6.59 -15.63 8.09
C ILE A 71 5.93 -14.93 9.27
N GLY A 72 6.51 -15.09 10.46
CA GLY A 72 6.00 -14.45 11.67
C GLY A 72 6.09 -12.93 11.64
N HIS A 73 7.15 -12.38 11.06
CA HIS A 73 7.29 -10.96 10.79
C HIS A 73 6.20 -10.45 9.83
N LEU A 74 6.00 -11.14 8.70
CA LEU A 74 4.96 -10.78 7.73
C LEU A 74 3.55 -10.88 8.30
N ALA A 75 3.25 -11.94 9.06
CA ALA A 75 1.97 -12.10 9.75
C ALA A 75 1.68 -10.90 10.65
N SER A 76 2.68 -10.48 11.42
CA SER A 76 2.57 -9.38 12.36
C SER A 76 2.37 -8.06 11.61
N TRP A 77 3.22 -7.76 10.62
CA TRP A 77 3.12 -6.55 9.80
C TRP A 77 1.75 -6.42 9.10
N THR A 78 1.24 -7.53 8.57
CA THR A 78 -0.05 -7.58 7.86
C THR A 78 -1.21 -7.30 8.81
N ALA A 79 -1.20 -7.89 10.01
CA ALA A 79 -2.22 -7.66 11.03
C ALA A 79 -2.20 -6.21 11.52
N GLU A 80 -1.00 -5.65 11.72
CA GLU A 80 -0.82 -4.26 12.13
C GLU A 80 -1.30 -3.27 11.07
N ALA A 81 -1.02 -3.54 9.78
CA ALA A 81 -1.54 -2.72 8.69
C ALA A 81 -3.08 -2.76 8.63
N ALA A 82 -3.70 -3.93 8.81
CA ALA A 82 -5.15 -4.04 8.88
C ALA A 82 -5.73 -3.20 10.04
N ARG A 83 -5.14 -3.30 11.24
CA ARG A 83 -5.50 -2.46 12.39
C ARG A 83 -5.34 -0.98 12.07
N GLY A 84 -4.22 -0.59 11.46
CA GLY A 84 -3.91 0.79 11.10
C GLY A 84 -4.89 1.40 10.10
N ILE A 85 -5.39 0.61 9.14
CA ILE A 85 -6.44 1.04 8.21
C ILE A 85 -7.76 1.26 8.97
N LEU A 86 -8.15 0.33 9.84
CA LEU A 86 -9.37 0.46 10.66
C LEU A 86 -9.33 1.69 11.58
N GLU A 87 -8.19 1.93 12.23
CA GLU A 87 -7.98 3.05 13.14
C GLU A 87 -8.01 4.40 12.43
N ASP A 88 -7.40 4.49 11.24
CA ASP A 88 -7.48 5.67 10.38
C ASP A 88 -8.94 5.97 9.99
N MET A 89 -9.69 4.95 9.56
CA MET A 89 -11.11 5.10 9.25
C MET A 89 -11.96 5.49 10.47
N ALA A 90 -11.53 5.13 11.67
CA ALA A 90 -12.16 5.54 12.93
C ALA A 90 -11.74 6.95 13.39
N GLY A 91 -10.81 7.61 12.69
CA GLY A 91 -10.31 8.95 13.03
C GLY A 91 -9.21 8.97 14.09
N PHE A 92 -8.62 7.82 14.41
CA PHE A 92 -7.58 7.66 15.42
C PHE A 92 -6.30 7.04 14.83
N PRO A 93 -5.62 7.70 13.87
CA PRO A 93 -4.50 7.09 13.15
C PRO A 93 -3.35 6.72 14.12
N CYS A 94 -2.87 5.49 13.99
CA CYS A 94 -1.73 4.96 14.75
C CYS A 94 -0.47 5.82 14.50
N SER A 95 0.19 6.26 15.58
CA SER A 95 1.43 7.05 15.49
C SER A 95 2.57 6.21 14.89
N ARG A 96 3.54 6.87 14.24
CA ARG A 96 4.70 6.19 13.66
C ARG A 96 5.51 5.41 14.69
N GLU A 97 5.65 5.95 15.90
CA GLU A 97 6.34 5.32 17.02
C GLU A 97 5.63 4.03 17.47
N ALA A 98 4.30 4.01 17.43
CA ALA A 98 3.52 2.81 17.71
C ALA A 98 3.70 1.74 16.62
N ARG A 99 3.88 2.14 15.35
CA ARG A 99 4.25 1.24 14.24
C ARG A 99 5.63 0.62 14.44
N ASP A 100 6.62 1.41 14.83
CA ASP A 100 8.00 0.95 15.01
C ASP A 100 8.16 0.04 16.24
N ALA A 101 7.47 0.35 17.35
CA ALA A 101 7.49 -0.46 18.57
C ALA A 101 6.92 -1.88 18.37
N PHE A 102 6.13 -2.11 17.33
CA PHE A 102 5.54 -3.40 17.00
C PHE A 102 6.57 -4.39 16.42
N ASN A 103 7.56 -3.91 15.65
CA ASN A 103 8.59 -4.76 15.04
C ASN A 103 9.44 -5.53 16.08
N GLY A 104 9.64 -4.95 17.28
CA GLY A 104 10.31 -5.62 18.39
C GLY A 104 9.50 -6.77 19.00
N ARG A 105 8.17 -6.56 19.17
CA ARG A 105 7.26 -7.56 19.75
C ARG A 105 7.01 -8.75 18.81
N ALA A 106 7.02 -8.51 17.49
CA ALA A 106 6.83 -9.56 16.49
C ALA A 106 7.87 -10.68 16.60
N ARG A 107 9.13 -10.36 16.93
CA ARG A 107 10.19 -11.37 17.12
C ARG A 107 9.99 -12.23 18.36
N GLU A 108 9.58 -11.63 19.48
CA GLU A 108 9.32 -12.36 20.72
C GLU A 108 8.09 -13.26 20.63
N GLN A 109 7.08 -12.85 19.87
CA GLN A 109 5.87 -13.65 19.67
C GLN A 109 6.18 -14.94 18.89
N VAL A 110 7.01 -14.84 17.84
CA VAL A 110 7.39 -15.96 16.97
C VAL A 110 8.07 -17.08 17.75
N SER A 111 8.92 -16.77 18.72
CA SER A 111 9.68 -17.78 19.48
C SER A 111 8.82 -18.59 20.45
N ARG A 112 7.59 -18.17 20.73
CA ARG A 112 6.67 -18.81 21.68
C ARG A 112 5.60 -19.68 21.04
N GLU A 113 5.46 -19.63 19.72
CA GLU A 113 4.42 -20.36 18.97
C GLU A 113 4.96 -21.70 18.46
N SER A 114 4.07 -22.67 18.25
CA SER A 114 4.35 -23.82 17.39
C SER A 114 4.26 -23.43 15.90
N ASP A 115 4.84 -24.24 15.02
CA ASP A 115 4.79 -23.98 13.57
C ASP A 115 3.34 -23.97 13.02
N PRO A 116 2.43 -24.87 13.42
CA PRO A 116 1.03 -24.79 13.00
C PRO A 116 0.32 -23.52 13.46
N GLU A 117 0.57 -23.06 14.69
CA GLU A 117 -0.02 -21.82 15.22
C GLU A 117 0.48 -20.59 14.45
N LEU A 118 1.79 -20.55 14.15
CA LEU A 118 2.37 -19.51 13.31
C LEU A 118 1.69 -19.45 11.94
N LEU A 119 1.56 -20.59 11.26
CA LEU A 119 0.99 -20.65 9.91
C LEU A 119 -0.50 -20.28 9.93
N GLN A 120 -1.24 -20.70 10.96
CA GLN A 120 -2.63 -20.29 11.15
C GLN A 120 -2.75 -18.78 11.36
N ARG A 121 -1.90 -18.19 12.21
CA ARG A 121 -1.88 -16.74 12.46
C ARG A 121 -1.52 -15.97 11.20
N TYR A 122 -0.56 -16.47 10.42
CA TYR A 122 -0.18 -15.89 9.13
C TYR A 122 -1.34 -15.88 8.13
N ALA A 123 -2.05 -17.00 7.98
CA ALA A 123 -3.24 -17.07 7.13
C ALA A 123 -4.33 -16.09 7.60
N ALA A 124 -4.64 -16.07 8.90
CA ALA A 124 -5.64 -15.18 9.48
C ALA A 124 -5.32 -13.70 9.26
N ALA A 125 -4.04 -13.31 9.38
CA ALA A 125 -3.60 -11.94 9.14
C ALA A 125 -3.87 -11.50 7.69
N ARG A 126 -3.54 -12.34 6.70
CA ARG A 126 -3.78 -12.06 5.28
C ARG A 126 -5.27 -11.96 4.96
N THR A 127 -6.07 -12.91 5.44
CA THR A 127 -7.53 -12.86 5.26
C THR A 127 -8.14 -11.59 5.86
N THR A 128 -7.73 -11.24 7.08
CA THR A 128 -8.22 -10.03 7.76
C THR A 128 -7.83 -8.77 7.00
N PHE A 129 -6.59 -8.70 6.50
CA PHE A 129 -6.11 -7.57 5.72
C PHE A 129 -6.89 -7.40 4.41
N LEU A 130 -7.08 -8.47 3.62
CA LEU A 130 -7.86 -8.40 2.38
C LEU A 130 -9.30 -7.96 2.64
N ALA A 131 -9.94 -8.52 3.68
CA ALA A 131 -11.27 -8.11 4.09
C ALA A 131 -11.33 -6.63 4.49
N THR A 132 -10.31 -6.13 5.17
CA THR A 132 -10.19 -4.72 5.58
C THR A 132 -10.06 -3.80 4.37
N VAL A 133 -9.16 -4.11 3.43
CA VAL A 133 -8.98 -3.34 2.18
C VAL A 133 -10.25 -3.36 1.34
N MET A 134 -10.90 -4.53 1.23
CA MET A 134 -12.16 -4.67 0.52
C MET A 134 -13.30 -3.88 1.15
N ALA A 135 -13.37 -3.80 2.49
CA ALA A 135 -14.41 -3.05 3.20
C ALA A 135 -14.16 -1.54 3.22
N ALA A 136 -12.90 -1.09 3.15
CA ALA A 136 -12.55 0.33 3.20
C ALA A 136 -13.18 1.12 2.04
N PRO A 137 -13.72 2.33 2.29
CA PRO A 137 -14.22 3.17 1.21
C PRO A 137 -13.06 3.65 0.31
N PRO A 138 -13.28 3.85 -1.00
CA PRO A 138 -12.18 4.19 -1.94
C PRO A 138 -11.34 5.40 -1.51
N PHE A 139 -11.94 6.45 -0.97
CA PHE A 139 -11.23 7.64 -0.52
C PHE A 139 -10.21 7.37 0.61
N ALA A 140 -10.45 6.36 1.45
CA ALA A 140 -9.55 5.98 2.54
C ALA A 140 -8.27 5.28 2.03
N LEU A 141 -8.30 4.82 0.78
CA LEU A 141 -7.18 4.15 0.11
C LEU A 141 -6.58 4.98 -1.03
N ALA A 142 -7.09 6.21 -1.23
CA ALA A 142 -6.62 7.11 -2.28
C ALA A 142 -5.13 7.49 -2.07
N PRO A 143 -4.44 7.94 -3.13
CA PRO A 143 -3.07 8.43 -2.99
C PRO A 143 -2.96 9.54 -1.93
N GLY A 144 -2.07 9.36 -0.95
CA GLY A 144 -1.89 10.27 0.18
C GLY A 144 -2.80 10.02 1.39
N ALA A 145 -3.76 9.10 1.29
CA ALA A 145 -4.52 8.63 2.45
C ALA A 145 -3.68 7.65 3.28
N VAL A 146 -3.78 7.74 4.60
CA VAL A 146 -3.02 6.90 5.54
C VAL A 146 -3.39 5.42 5.38
N GLY A 147 -4.68 5.10 5.20
CA GLY A 147 -5.11 3.74 4.85
C GLY A 147 -4.49 3.23 3.54
N GLY A 148 -4.37 4.08 2.53
CA GLY A 148 -3.72 3.76 1.26
C GLY A 148 -2.21 3.52 1.39
N GLU A 149 -1.53 4.24 2.28
CA GLU A 149 -0.12 4.01 2.62
C GLU A 149 0.09 2.67 3.32
N TRP A 150 -0.78 2.31 4.27
CA TRP A 150 -0.74 0.98 4.89
C TRP A 150 -0.93 -0.14 3.87
N ALA A 151 -1.94 -0.01 3.00
CA ALA A 151 -2.23 -1.02 2.01
C ALA A 151 -1.05 -1.24 1.05
N ARG A 152 -0.47 -0.14 0.54
CA ARG A 152 0.73 -0.18 -0.30
C ARG A 152 1.93 -0.76 0.43
N GLY A 153 2.13 -0.37 1.68
CA GLY A 153 3.25 -0.82 2.51
C GLY A 153 3.23 -2.33 2.74
N VAL A 154 2.06 -2.98 2.80
CA VAL A 154 1.99 -4.45 2.84
C VAL A 154 2.48 -5.07 1.53
N VAL A 155 2.02 -4.57 0.38
CA VAL A 155 2.45 -5.07 -0.94
C VAL A 155 3.96 -4.93 -1.10
N GLU A 156 4.50 -3.73 -0.87
CA GLU A 156 5.94 -3.44 -0.99
C GLU A 156 6.77 -4.33 -0.07
N HIS A 157 6.30 -4.55 1.16
CA HIS A 157 7.01 -5.37 2.14
C HIS A 157 7.06 -6.85 1.76
N TYR A 158 5.97 -7.41 1.23
CA TYR A 158 5.98 -8.76 0.67
C TYR A 158 6.93 -8.88 -0.51
N MET A 159 6.87 -7.94 -1.45
CA MET A 159 7.72 -7.95 -2.64
C MET A 159 9.22 -7.85 -2.27
N GLY A 160 9.56 -7.06 -1.25
CA GLY A 160 10.92 -6.98 -0.73
C GLY A 160 11.43 -8.32 -0.19
N HIS A 161 10.60 -9.05 0.57
CA HIS A 161 10.96 -10.36 1.09
C HIS A 161 10.97 -11.45 0.02
N ILE A 162 10.08 -11.38 -0.98
CA ILE A 162 10.13 -12.25 -2.16
C ILE A 162 11.47 -12.06 -2.89
N ALA A 163 11.85 -10.81 -3.18
CA ALA A 163 13.12 -10.51 -3.84
C ALA A 163 14.32 -11.03 -3.03
N MET A 164 14.29 -10.87 -1.71
CA MET A 164 15.32 -11.42 -0.81
C MET A 164 15.39 -12.95 -0.90
N LEU A 165 14.25 -13.65 -0.87
CA LEU A 165 14.17 -15.11 -0.95
C LEU A 165 14.67 -15.64 -2.31
N GLU A 166 14.42 -14.91 -3.39
CA GLU A 166 14.92 -15.21 -4.74
C GLU A 166 16.40 -14.84 -4.95
N GLY A 167 17.04 -14.17 -3.98
CA GLY A 167 18.43 -13.71 -4.09
C GLY A 167 18.61 -12.50 -5.03
N LYS A 168 17.55 -11.75 -5.30
CA LYS A 168 17.60 -10.52 -6.09
C LYS A 168 18.01 -9.33 -5.21
N PRO A 169 18.76 -8.34 -5.73
CA PRO A 169 19.00 -7.11 -4.98
C PRO A 169 17.68 -6.40 -4.69
N ALA A 170 17.54 -5.85 -3.48
CA ALA A 170 16.40 -5.00 -3.13
C ALA A 170 16.40 -3.76 -4.04
N ALA A 171 15.25 -3.48 -4.66
CA ALA A 171 15.05 -2.35 -5.56
C ALA A 171 15.03 -1.01 -4.82
#